data_AF-A0A255ZGF6-F1
#
_entry.id   AF-A0A255ZGF6-F1
#
_cell.length_a   1.000
_cell.length_b   1.000
_cell.length_c   1.000
_cell.angle_alpha   90.00
_cell.angle_beta   90.00
_cell.angle_gamma   90.00
#
_symmetry.space_group_name_H-M   'P 1'
#
loop_
_entity.id
_entity.type
_entity.pdbx_description
1 polymer ?
#
loop_
_entity_poly.entity_id
_entity_poly.type
_entity_poly.pdbx_seq_one_letter_code
_entity_poly.pdbx_strand_id
1 'polypeptide(L)' 'MFIFDREGKLMKQIATTGQGWDGTFNGAPVPADDYWFTIQYSEAGVNKEFKAHFALKR' A
#
# COMPACT_ATOMS: atom_id res chain seq x y z
N MET A 1 -1.42 -6.32 -2.60
CA MET A 1 -1.60 -5.10 -1.81
C MET A 1 -1.57 -3.90 -2.74
N PHE A 2 -2.50 -2.99 -2.58
CA PHE A 2 -2.55 -1.71 -3.30
C PHE A 2 -2.18 -0.59 -2.34
N ILE A 3 -1.39 0.39 -2.80
CA ILE A 3 -0.98 1.56 -2.02
C ILE A 3 -1.44 2.81 -2.75
N PHE A 4 -1.99 3.75 -2.01
CA PHE A 4 -2.57 5.00 -2.50
C PHE A 4 -1.97 6.20 -1.78
N ASP A 5 -1.89 7.33 -2.47
CA ASP A 5 -1.60 8.62 -1.83
C ASP A 5 -2.87 9.20 -1.16
N ARG A 6 -2.70 10.35 -0.50
CA ARG A 6 -3.77 11.11 0.17
C ARG A 6 -4.93 11.54 -0.74
N GLU A 7 -4.69 11.66 -2.05
CA GLU A 7 -5.72 12.03 -3.03
C GLU A 7 -6.42 10.78 -3.60
N GLY A 8 -6.06 9.58 -3.13
CA GLY A 8 -6.62 8.30 -3.59
C GLY A 8 -6.03 7.79 -4.89
N LYS A 9 -4.92 8.37 -5.39
CA LYS A 9 -4.24 7.88 -6.58
C LYS A 9 -3.52 6.58 -6.26
N LEU A 10 -3.70 5.57 -7.12
CA LEU A 10 -2.95 4.32 -7.01
C LEU A 10 -1.47 4.56 -7.30
N MET A 11 -0.63 4.33 -6.29
CA MET A 11 0.82 4.51 -6.36
C MET A 11 1.52 3.19 -6.68
N LYS A 12 1.14 2.10 -6.01
CA LYS A 12 1.79 0.80 -6.21
C LYS A 12 0.82 -0.35 -6.05
N GLN A 13 1.09 -1.42 -6.79
CA GLN A 13 0.58 -2.75 -6.52
C GLN A 13 1.78 -3.66 -6.24
N ILE A 14 1.82 -4.26 -5.06
CA ILE A 14 2.88 -5.19 -4.65
C ILE A 14 2.30 -6.48 -4.10
N ALA A 15 3.11 -7.54 -4.10
CA ALA A 15 2.78 -8.80 -3.45
C ALA A 15 2.54 -8.57 -1.95
N THR A 16 1.61 -9.32 -1.37
CA THR A 16 1.37 -9.32 0.09
C THR A 16 2.44 -10.11 0.83
N THR A 17 3.18 -10.95 0.11
CA THR A 17 4.30 -11.74 0.60
C THR A 17 5.60 -11.17 0.04
N GLY A 18 6.61 -11.00 0.90
CA GLY A 18 7.92 -10.46 0.51
C GLY A 18 8.16 -9.03 0.95
N GLN A 19 9.05 -8.34 0.24
CA GLN A 19 9.50 -6.99 0.61
C GLN A 19 8.39 -5.97 0.35
N GLY A 20 8.14 -5.13 1.35
CA GLY A 20 7.15 -4.05 1.28
C GLY A 20 7.56 -2.92 0.34
N TRP A 21 6.76 -1.87 0.31
CA TRP A 21 7.08 -0.69 -0.47
C TRP A 21 8.16 0.16 0.22
N ASP A 22 9.13 0.61 -0.56
CA ASP A 22 10.30 1.38 -0.13
C ASP A 22 10.09 2.90 -0.18
N GLY A 23 8.88 3.37 -0.53
CA GLY A 23 8.59 4.79 -0.69
C GLY A 23 9.02 5.37 -2.04
N THR A 24 9.10 4.55 -3.11
CA THR A 24 9.36 5.02 -4.48
C THR A 24 8.18 4.85 -5.43
N PHE A 25 7.90 5.87 -6.25
CA PHE A 25 6.94 5.84 -7.35
C PHE A 25 7.66 6.11 -8.67
N ASN A 26 7.55 5.19 -9.63
CA ASN A 26 8.26 5.25 -10.92
C ASN A 26 9.78 5.49 -10.78
N GLY A 27 10.41 4.88 -9.77
CA GLY A 27 11.86 5.01 -9.52
C GLY A 27 12.26 6.30 -8.81
N ALA A 28 11.33 7.23 -8.58
CA ALA A 28 11.56 8.46 -7.83
C ALA A 28 11.00 8.33 -6.41
N PRO A 29 11.68 8.84 -5.37
CA PRO A 29 11.20 8.75 -4.02
C PRO A 29 10.03 9.74 -3.79
N VAL A 30 8.99 9.31 -3.10
CA VAL A 30 7.79 10.13 -2.84
C VAL A 30 7.93 11.00 -1.59
N PRO A 31 7.07 12.02 -1.39
CA PRO A 31 7.09 12.86 -0.19
C PRO A 31 6.86 12.08 1.11
N ALA A 32 7.37 12.63 2.22
CA ALA A 32 6.99 12.19 3.56
C ALA A 32 5.56 12.66 3.83
N ASP A 33 4.61 11.73 3.78
CA ASP A 33 3.17 11.96 3.91
C ASP A 33 2.50 10.66 4.39
N ASP A 34 1.20 10.69 4.62
CA ASP A 34 0.38 9.51 4.85
C ASP A 34 0.06 8.79 3.54
N TYR A 35 0.09 7.45 3.59
CA TYR A 35 -0.24 6.56 2.48
C TYR A 35 -1.18 5.47 2.94
N TRP A 36 -2.18 5.16 2.12
CA TRP A 36 -3.20 4.15 2.41
C TRP A 36 -2.88 2.85 1.70
N PHE A 37 -3.23 1.72 2.31
CA PHE A 37 -3.11 0.44 1.66
C PHE A 37 -4.35 -0.43 1.83
N THR A 38 -4.59 -1.26 0.82
CA THR A 38 -5.65 -2.26 0.79
C THR A 38 -5.07 -3.64 0.51
N ILE A 39 -5.46 -4.62 1.30
CA ILE A 39 -5.11 -6.04 1.13
C ILE A 39 -6.40 -6.83 0.97
N GLN A 40 -6.45 -7.67 -0.06
CA GLN A 40 -7.50 -8.67 -0.23
C GLN A 40 -6.90 -10.04 0.09
N TYR A 41 -7.58 -10.82 0.93
CA TYR A 41 -7.14 -12.15 1.35
C TYR A 41 -8.35 -13.06 1.55
N SER A 42 -8.15 -14.37 1.53
CA SER A 42 -9.19 -15.35 1.84
C SER A 42 -8.89 -16.00 3.17
N GLU A 43 -9.88 -16.07 4.04
CA GLU A 43 -9.80 -16.74 5.33
C GLU A 43 -10.99 -17.71 5.44
N ALA A 44 -10.71 -19.00 5.63
CA ALA A 44 -11.71 -20.07 5.66
C ALA A 44 -12.67 -20.07 4.43
N GLY A 45 -12.15 -19.73 3.25
CA GLY A 45 -12.92 -19.67 2.01
C GLY A 45 -13.77 -18.41 1.85
N VAL A 46 -13.71 -17.48 2.81
CA VAL A 46 -14.39 -16.18 2.74
C VAL A 46 -13.38 -15.12 2.33
N ASN A 47 -13.68 -14.40 1.24
CA ASN A 47 -12.87 -13.26 0.81
C ASN A 47 -13.08 -12.07 1.75
N LYS A 48 -11.98 -11.52 2.24
CA LYS A 48 -11.93 -10.38 3.15
C LYS A 48 -11.05 -9.28 2.57
N GLU A 49 -11.29 -8.08 3.05
CA GLU A 49 -10.50 -6.89 2.74
C GLU A 49 -10.04 -6.23 4.03
N PHE A 50 -8.77 -5.83 4.05
CA PHE A 50 -8.18 -5.03 5.11
C PHE A 50 -7.66 -3.71 4.54
N LYS A 51 -7.99 -2.61 5.22
CA LYS A 51 -7.63 -1.24 4.84
C LYS A 51 -7.02 -0.52 6.03
N ALA A 52 -5.89 0.14 5.83
CA ALA A 52 -5.23 0.98 6.83
C ALA A 52 -4.33 2.03 6.13
N HIS A 53 -3.62 2.84 6.92
CA HIS A 53 -2.64 3.79 6.42
C HIS A 53 -1.37 3.78 7.28
N PHE A 54 -0.29 4.34 6.75
CA PHE A 54 0.96 4.59 7.45
C PHE A 54 1.57 5.93 7.01
N ALA A 55 2.29 6.57 7.91
CA ALA A 55 3.08 7.76 7.59
C ALA A 55 4.47 7.35 7.12
N LEU A 56 4.88 7.82 5.95
CA LEU A 56 6.25 7.69 5.46
C LEU A 56 7.12 8.75 6.14
N LYS A 57 8.09 8.30 6.96
CA LYS A 57 9.07 9.18 7.62
C LYS A 57 10.41 9.14 6.88
N ARG A 58 11.18 10.22 7.00
CA ARG A 58 12.57 10.33 6.53
C ARG A 58 13.50 10.76 7.66
#